data_AF-A0A7X0R1V0-F1
#
_entry.id   AF-A0A7X0R1V0-F1
#
_cell.length_a   1.000
_cell.length_b   1.000
_cell.length_c   1.000
_cell.angle_alpha   90.00
_cell.angle_beta   90.00
_cell.angle_gamma   90.00
#
_symmetry.space_group_name_H-M   'P 1'
#
loop_
_entity.id
_entity.type
_entity.pdbx_description
1 polymer ?
#
loop_
_entity_poly.entity_id
_entity_poly.type
_entity_poly.pdbx_seq_one_letter_code
_entity_poly.pdbx_strand_id
1 'polypeptide(L)' 'MKGLFDFTEVATYFFRKKDPKRKSNFNLRAMHTINKISILMFLAAIIYFIITHL' A
#
# COMPACT_ATOMS: atom_id res chain seq x y z
N MET A 1 -24.33 -5.33 13.54
CA MET A 1 -23.80 -5.17 12.16
C MET A 1 -23.58 -3.69 11.81
N LYS A 2 -22.72 -2.96 12.54
CA LYS A 2 -22.30 -1.59 12.20
C LYS A 2 -20.78 -1.56 12.41
N GLY A 3 -20.00 -1.78 11.35
CA GLY A 3 -18.54 -1.90 11.44
C GLY A 3 -17.89 -2.83 10.41
N LEU A 4 -18.63 -3.81 9.86
CA LEU A 4 -18.05 -4.82 8.95
C LEU A 4 -17.63 -4.23 7.58
N PHE A 5 -18.26 -3.13 7.18
CA PHE A 5 -17.97 -2.37 5.96
C PHE A 5 -17.56 -0.93 6.29
N ASP A 6 -16.96 -0.70 7.46
CA ASP A 6 -16.51 0.65 7.82
C ASP A 6 -15.16 0.96 7.17
N PHE A 7 -15.23 1.30 5.88
CA PHE A 7 -14.07 1.70 5.08
C PHE A 7 -13.51 3.07 5.49
N THR A 8 -14.14 3.77 6.42
CA THR A 8 -13.71 5.07 6.94
C THR A 8 -12.32 4.99 7.56
N GLU A 9 -12.01 3.89 8.25
CA GLU A 9 -10.71 3.68 8.89
C GLU A 9 -9.60 3.47 7.84
N VAL A 10 -9.91 2.72 6.78
CA VAL A 10 -9.01 2.49 5.64
C VAL A 10 -8.76 3.79 4.88
N ALA A 11 -9.82 4.54 4.57
CA ALA A 11 -9.71 5.84 3.91
C ALA A 11 -8.86 6.81 4.77
N THR A 12 -9.13 6.90 6.07
CA THR A 12 -8.36 7.76 6.98
C THR A 12 -6.89 7.35 7.06
N TYR A 13 -6.58 6.05 6.99
CA TYR A 13 -5.20 5.56 6.95
C TYR A 13 -4.44 6.00 5.69
N PHE A 14 -5.07 5.94 4.51
CA PHE A 14 -4.46 6.36 3.25
C PHE A 14 -4.38 7.89 3.10
N PHE A 15 -5.36 8.65 3.61
CA PHE A 15 -5.40 10.11 3.53
C PHE A 15 -4.82 10.82 4.78
N ARG A 16 -4.18 10.09 5.69
CA ARG A 16 -3.55 10.65 6.89
C ARG A 16 -2.45 11.66 6.49
N LYS A 17 -2.55 12.89 6.99
CA LYS A 17 -1.52 13.93 6.81
C LYS A 17 -0.15 13.41 7.27
N LYS A 18 0.88 13.71 6.47
CA LYS A 18 2.27 13.40 6.81
C LYS A 18 2.69 14.24 8.01
N ASP A 19 3.11 13.56 9.08
CA ASP A 19 3.59 14.21 10.30
C ASP A 19 4.90 14.97 10.02
N PRO A 20 4.94 16.30 10.23
CA PRO A 20 6.11 17.14 9.93
C PRO A 20 7.29 16.91 10.89
N LYS A 21 7.08 16.25 12.05
CA LYS A 21 8.17 15.95 13.00
C LYS A 21 8.91 14.65 12.70
N ARG A 22 8.45 13.85 11.72
CA ARG A 22 9.15 12.60 11.36
C ARG A 22 10.47 12.91 10.66
N LYS A 23 11.56 12.40 11.24
CA LYS A 23 12.88 12.42 10.57
C LYS A 23 12.80 11.64 9.27
N SER A 24 12.92 12.36 8.16
CA SER A 24 12.96 11.80 6.82
C SER A 24 14.35 11.23 6.55
N ASN A 25 14.56 9.94 6.83
CA ASN A 25 15.77 9.25 6.42
C ASN A 25 15.59 8.70 5.00
N PHE A 26 16.49 9.08 4.08
CA PHE A 26 16.45 8.62 2.69
C PHE A 26 16.46 7.09 2.59
N ASN A 27 17.28 6.41 3.41
CA ASN A 27 17.40 4.95 3.45
C ASN A 27 16.06 4.27 3.84
N LEU A 28 15.35 4.79 4.84
CA LEU A 28 14.04 4.26 5.23
C LEU A 28 12.99 4.48 4.14
N ARG A 29 13.02 5.65 3.48
CA ARG A 29 12.12 5.92 2.35
C ARG A 29 12.41 5.00 1.17
N ALA A 30 13.67 4.76 0.86
CA ALA A 30 14.09 3.84 -0.19
C ALA A 30 13.65 2.40 0.11
N MET A 31 13.88 1.90 1.34
CA MET A 31 13.46 0.57 1.75
C MET A 31 11.94 0.36 1.61
N HIS A 32 11.13 1.32 2.06
CA HIS A 32 9.67 1.25 1.89
C HIS A 32 9.24 1.37 0.41
N THR A 33 9.97 2.13 -0.39
CA THR A 33 9.67 2.28 -1.83
C THR A 33 9.93 0.98 -2.57
N ILE A 34 11.07 0.34 -2.32
CA ILE A 34 11.43 -0.96 -2.90
C ILE A 34 10.36 -1.99 -2.51
N ASN A 35 9.99 -2.08 -1.23
CA ASN A 35 8.95 -3.03 -0.79
C ASN A 35 7.59 -2.77 -1.47
N LYS A 36 7.19 -1.51 -1.65
CA LYS A 36 5.95 -1.17 -2.37
C LYS A 36 6.00 -1.60 -3.84
N ILE A 37 7.13 -1.41 -4.51
CA ILE A 37 7.33 -1.83 -5.90
C ILE A 37 7.28 -3.36 -6.02
N SER A 38 7.92 -4.08 -5.10
CA SER A 38 7.90 -5.56 -5.09
C SER A 38 6.48 -6.10 -4.97
N ILE A 39 5.65 -5.55 -4.08
CA ILE A 39 4.24 -5.94 -3.93
C ILE A 39 3.45 -5.62 -5.20
N LEU A 40 3.67 -4.45 -5.82
CA LEU A 40 2.99 -4.05 -7.04
C LEU A 40 3.31 -5.01 -8.20
N MET A 41 4.59 -5.34 -8.40
CA MET A 41 5.03 -6.29 -9.42
C MET A 41 4.47 -7.69 -9.20
N PHE A 42 4.44 -8.15 -7.94
CA PHE A 42 3.85 -9.43 -7.57
C PHE A 42 2.36 -9.49 -7.89
N LEU A 43 1.60 -8.46 -7.52
CA LEU A 43 0.17 -8.36 -7.83
C LEU A 43 -0.07 -8.30 -9.34
N ALA A 44 0.72 -7.54 -10.09
CA ALA A 44 0.64 -7.48 -11.54
C ALA A 44 0.88 -8.86 -12.19
N ALA A 45 1.86 -9.62 -11.69
CA ALA A 45 2.14 -10.97 -12.16
C ALA A 45 0.98 -11.94 -11.85
N ILE A 46 0.39 -11.87 -10.66
CA ILE A 46 -0.81 -12.66 -10.32
C ILE A 46 -1.98 -12.31 -11.24
N ILE A 47 -2.25 -11.03 -11.45
CA ILE A 47 -3.32 -10.56 -12.34
C ILE A 47 -3.09 -11.07 -13.76
N TYR A 48 -1.86 -10.95 -14.28
CA TYR A 48 -1.50 -11.46 -15.59
C TYR A 48 -1.67 -12.97 -15.69
N PHE A 49 -1.23 -13.72 -14.66
CA PHE A 49 -1.36 -15.17 -14.62
C PHE A 49 -2.83 -15.59 -14.65
N ILE A 50 -3.67 -14.95 -13.84
CA ILE A 50 -5.12 -15.21 -13.81
C ILE A 50 -5.72 -14.89 -15.18
N ILE A 51 -5.51 -13.70 -15.74
CA ILE A 51 -6.09 -13.33 -17.05
C ILE A 51 -5.65 -14.28 -18.17
N THR A 52 -4.41 -14.78 -18.13
CA THR A 52 -3.86 -15.64 -19.18
C THR A 52 -4.31 -17.10 -19.05
N HIS A 53 -4.57 -17.59 -17.83
CA HIS A 53 -4.88 -19.01 -17.55
C HIS A 53 -6.34 -19.24 -17.13
N LEU A 54 -7.18 -18.20 -17.15
CA LEU A 54 -8.63 -18.28 -16.97
C LEU A 54 -9.32 -18.40 -18.33
#